data_AF-K2GAX7-F1
#
_entry.id   AF-K2GAX7-F1
#
_cell.length_a   1.000
_cell.length_b   1.000
_cell.length_c   1.000
_cell.angle_alpha   90.00
_cell.angle_beta   90.00
_cell.angle_gamma   90.00
#
_symmetry.space_group_name_H-M   'P 1'
#
loop_
_entity.id
_entity.type
_entity.pdbx_description
1 polymer ?
#
loop_
_entity_poly.entity_id
_entity_poly.type
_entity_poly.pdbx_seq_one_letter_code
_entity_poly.pdbx_strand_id
1 'polypeptide(L)'
;MEKQINEFLEKIKDAEKQESQGQYFNAAFLYKDAIKIGRNSKNQTKLKYCKNKMIEMNLKSKKEYKQAGFTQKIDNKKIDTLIKNFFGKDGLDTILKKIGMESTFRPSCEKIKGMKVPVFTFLASTSVVSEDGHVVKGGEDSEKMWFSQMYSLDQDFVMAIYVEKMFLKLMSRKGVNRLNSKNLINYLENSKVFNDKNFSIIKRGIERYFARDYVSTMHILIPQFESVFLDISQKLGIDITKINDTEDISTEKKTLSQWNFEEERFIKAWGKDLCQQIKHVFFDPLGFKLRHKVAHGEIDINECNFRNATLMTYFYIVLASILKVNK
;
A
#
# COMPACT_ATOMS: atom_id res chain seq x y z
N MET A 1 6.37 31.52 -27.67
CA MET A 1 5.06 30.85 -27.78
C MET A 1 4.96 30.01 -29.05
N GLU A 2 5.29 30.57 -30.21
CA GLU A 2 5.28 29.86 -31.51
C GLU A 2 6.27 28.68 -31.58
N LYS A 3 7.50 28.84 -31.07
CA LYS A 3 8.49 27.75 -30.96
C LYS A 3 7.97 26.53 -30.18
N GLN A 4 7.29 26.75 -29.05
CA GLN A 4 6.73 25.67 -28.22
C GLN A 4 5.55 24.96 -28.92
N ILE A 5 4.76 25.70 -29.70
CA ILE A 5 3.67 25.11 -30.49
C ILE A 5 4.26 24.22 -31.59
N ASN A 6 5.29 24.69 -32.30
CA ASN A 6 5.95 23.89 -33.34
C ASN A 6 6.58 22.62 -32.76
N GLU A 7 7.29 22.73 -31.64
CA GLU A 7 7.89 21.60 -30.93
C GLU A 7 6.83 20.60 -30.44
N PHE A 8 5.70 21.08 -29.92
CA PHE A 8 4.56 20.23 -29.54
C PHE A 8 4.00 19.45 -30.74
N LEU A 9 3.83 20.12 -31.89
CA LEU A 9 3.31 19.49 -33.10
C LEU A 9 4.30 18.49 -33.72
N GLU A 10 5.60 18.78 -33.65
CA GLU A 10 6.67 17.89 -34.11
C GLU A 10 6.70 16.60 -33.28
N LYS A 11 6.62 16.71 -31.95
CA LYS A 11 6.56 15.54 -31.07
C LYS A 11 5.35 14.64 -31.33
N ILE A 12 4.21 15.22 -31.69
CA ILE A 12 3.03 14.43 -32.09
C ILE A 12 3.32 13.64 -33.37
N LYS A 13 3.92 14.27 -34.38
CA LYS A 13 4.26 13.58 -35.64
C LYS A 13 5.26 12.45 -35.42
N ASP A 14 6.26 12.67 -34.56
CA ASP A 14 7.21 11.63 -34.19
C ASP A 14 6.52 10.46 -33.48
N ALA A 15 5.59 10.75 -32.57
CA ALA A 15 4.82 9.72 -31.87
C ALA A 15 3.96 8.89 -32.84
N GLU A 16 3.27 9.54 -33.77
CA GLU A 16 2.46 8.89 -34.82
C GLU A 16 3.31 8.01 -35.74
N LYS A 17 4.55 8.45 -36.05
CA LYS A 17 5.51 7.64 -36.81
C LYS A 17 5.89 6.37 -36.05
N GLN A 18 6.23 6.46 -34.76
CA GLN A 18 6.56 5.28 -33.95
C GLN A 18 5.36 4.33 -33.81
N GLU A 19 4.16 4.87 -33.64
CA GLU A 19 2.92 4.10 -33.61
C GLU A 19 2.70 3.31 -34.90
N SER A 20 2.90 3.95 -36.06
CA SER A 20 2.78 3.29 -37.38
C SER A 20 3.80 2.17 -37.60
N GLN A 21 4.94 2.23 -36.91
CA GLN A 21 6.00 1.22 -36.96
C GLN A 21 5.81 0.10 -35.93
N GLY A 22 4.73 0.16 -35.13
CA GLY A 22 4.47 -0.83 -34.07
C GLY A 22 5.39 -0.70 -32.85
N GLN A 23 6.06 0.45 -32.68
CA GLN A 23 6.92 0.74 -31.52
C GLN A 23 6.11 1.49 -30.46
N TYR A 24 5.21 0.80 -29.78
CA TYR A 24 4.21 1.42 -28.90
C TYR A 24 4.83 2.01 -27.63
N PHE A 25 5.89 1.41 -27.07
CA PHE A 25 6.60 2.02 -25.93
C PHE A 25 7.17 3.41 -26.28
N ASN A 26 7.87 3.50 -27.42
CA ASN A 26 8.45 4.76 -27.89
C ASN A 26 7.37 5.77 -28.25
N ALA A 27 6.28 5.34 -28.89
CA ALA A 27 5.13 6.20 -29.18
C ALA A 27 4.50 6.77 -27.90
N ALA A 28 4.28 5.95 -26.88
CA ALA A 28 3.74 6.39 -25.59
C ALA A 28 4.63 7.44 -24.92
N PHE A 29 5.96 7.22 -24.93
CA PHE A 29 6.94 8.17 -24.41
C PHE A 29 6.86 9.52 -25.14
N LEU A 30 6.80 9.52 -26.48
CA LEU A 30 6.72 10.74 -27.27
C LEU A 30 5.38 11.49 -27.08
N TYR A 31 4.25 10.78 -26.97
CA TYR A 31 2.97 11.42 -26.63
C TYR A 31 2.99 12.07 -25.24
N LYS A 32 3.65 11.43 -24.27
CA LYS A 32 3.86 11.99 -22.93
C LYS A 32 4.72 13.25 -22.96
N ASP A 33 5.81 13.26 -23.72
CA ASP A 33 6.65 14.45 -23.90
C ASP A 33 5.88 15.58 -24.61
N ALA A 34 5.07 15.25 -25.62
CA ALA A 34 4.18 16.20 -26.26
C ALA A 34 3.22 16.85 -25.25
N ILE A 35 2.63 16.07 -24.32
CA ILE A 35 1.78 16.60 -23.24
C ILE A 35 2.57 17.55 -22.32
N LYS A 36 3.81 17.22 -21.96
CA LYS A 36 4.66 18.08 -21.12
C LYS A 36 4.92 19.44 -21.79
N ILE A 37 5.27 19.44 -23.07
CA ILE A 37 5.55 20.66 -23.85
C ILE A 37 4.27 21.46 -24.08
N GLY A 38 3.18 20.77 -24.45
CA GLY A 38 1.91 21.37 -24.83
C GLY A 38 1.01 21.81 -23.67
N ARG A 39 1.40 21.59 -22.40
CA ARG A 39 0.53 21.76 -21.22
C ARG A 39 -0.05 23.17 -21.08
N ASN A 40 0.69 24.19 -21.51
CA ASN A 40 0.29 25.60 -21.49
C ASN A 40 -0.26 26.08 -22.85
N SER A 41 -0.42 25.18 -23.82
CA SER A 41 -1.00 25.52 -25.11
C SER A 41 -2.51 25.76 -25.00
N LYS A 42 -3.05 26.65 -25.84
CA LYS A 42 -4.49 26.84 -25.96
C LYS A 42 -5.18 25.67 -26.71
N ASN A 43 -4.42 24.70 -27.23
CA ASN A 43 -4.95 23.61 -28.06
C ASN A 43 -5.38 22.40 -27.22
N GLN A 44 -6.50 22.55 -26.53
CA GLN A 44 -7.07 21.49 -25.67
C GLN A 44 -7.44 20.22 -26.44
N THR A 45 -7.83 20.33 -27.70
CA THR A 45 -8.16 19.18 -28.55
C THR A 45 -6.96 18.28 -28.79
N LYS A 46 -5.80 18.85 -29.16
CA LYS A 46 -4.57 18.06 -29.34
C LYS A 46 -4.05 17.50 -28.02
N LEU A 47 -4.15 18.24 -26.92
CA LEU A 47 -3.80 17.70 -25.60
C LEU A 47 -4.66 16.49 -25.21
N LYS A 48 -5.97 16.55 -25.47
CA LYS A 48 -6.87 15.41 -25.23
C LYS A 48 -6.49 14.21 -26.12
N TYR A 49 -6.18 14.47 -27.38
CA TYR A 49 -5.68 13.43 -28.31
C TYR A 49 -4.42 12.75 -27.78
N CYS A 50 -3.39 13.52 -27.40
CA CYS A 50 -2.15 12.97 -26.86
C CYS A 50 -2.38 12.16 -25.58
N LYS A 51 -3.26 12.62 -24.67
CA LYS A 51 -3.59 11.89 -23.43
C LYS A 51 -4.19 10.52 -23.74
N ASN A 52 -5.17 10.47 -24.64
CA ASN A 52 -5.82 9.21 -25.04
C ASN A 52 -4.83 8.28 -25.72
N LYS A 53 -4.01 8.81 -26.64
CA LYS A 53 -3.01 8.05 -27.37
C LYS A 53 -1.90 7.50 -26.46
N MET A 54 -1.43 8.30 -25.50
CA MET A 54 -0.46 7.85 -24.50
C MET A 54 -0.99 6.62 -23.74
N ILE A 55 -2.23 6.66 -23.27
CA ILE A 55 -2.86 5.53 -22.56
C ILE A 55 -3.00 4.32 -23.49
N GLU A 56 -3.52 4.52 -24.70
CA GLU A 56 -3.67 3.46 -25.70
C GLU A 56 -2.34 2.77 -26.01
N MET A 57 -1.27 3.55 -26.23
CA MET A 57 0.05 3.04 -26.56
C MET A 57 0.69 2.32 -25.37
N ASN A 58 0.52 2.83 -24.15
CA ASN A 58 0.95 2.15 -22.92
C ASN A 58 0.27 0.78 -22.74
N LEU A 59 -1.01 0.65 -23.12
CA LEU A 59 -1.71 -0.63 -23.09
C LEU A 59 -1.18 -1.60 -24.15
N LYS A 60 -0.88 -1.11 -25.35
CA LYS A 60 -0.32 -1.94 -26.44
C LYS A 60 1.13 -2.36 -26.16
N SER A 61 1.94 -1.48 -25.58
CA SER A 61 3.35 -1.75 -25.27
C SER A 61 3.54 -2.85 -24.24
N LYS A 62 2.49 -3.24 -23.49
CA LYS A 62 2.53 -4.40 -22.59
C LYS A 62 3.07 -5.67 -23.25
N LYS A 63 2.79 -5.86 -24.54
CA LYS A 63 3.24 -7.01 -25.33
C LYS A 63 4.72 -6.95 -25.73
N GLU A 64 5.35 -5.77 -25.61
CA GLU A 64 6.77 -5.55 -25.93
C GLU A 64 7.69 -5.92 -24.77
N TYR A 65 7.16 -5.93 -23.53
CA TYR A 65 7.95 -6.29 -22.35
C TYR A 65 8.25 -7.79 -22.32
N LYS A 66 9.50 -8.12 -21.96
CA LYS A 66 9.93 -9.48 -21.66
C LYS A 66 10.10 -9.63 -20.15
N GLN A 67 9.50 -10.68 -19.59
CA GLN A 67 9.68 -11.00 -18.18
C GLN A 67 10.92 -11.86 -18.01
N ALA A 68 11.84 -11.42 -17.13
CA ALA A 68 12.91 -12.26 -16.61
C ALA A 68 12.53 -12.70 -15.20
N GLY A 69 12.70 -13.99 -14.90
CA GLY A 69 12.41 -14.56 -13.59
C GLY A 69 13.52 -15.50 -13.15
N PHE A 70 13.78 -15.53 -11.86
CA PHE A 70 14.63 -16.55 -11.24
C PHE A 70 13.87 -17.16 -10.06
N THR A 71 14.11 -18.44 -9.81
CA THR A 71 13.54 -19.15 -8.66
C THR A 71 14.65 -19.47 -7.68
N GLN A 72 14.53 -18.98 -6.45
CA GLN A 72 15.44 -19.30 -5.35
C GLN A 72 14.69 -20.13 -4.30
N LYS A 73 15.22 -21.31 -3.96
CA LYS A 73 14.71 -22.08 -2.82
C LYS A 73 15.29 -21.50 -1.53
N ILE A 74 14.41 -21.27 -0.54
CA ILE A 74 14.77 -20.83 0.80
C ILE A 74 14.64 -22.02 1.75
N ASP A 75 15.64 -22.26 2.59
CA ASP A 75 15.59 -23.30 3.62
C ASP A 75 14.60 -22.92 4.73
N ASN A 76 13.51 -23.69 4.83
CA ASN A 76 12.45 -23.47 5.81
C ASN A 76 12.87 -23.82 7.25
N LYS A 77 13.92 -24.62 7.48
CA LYS A 77 14.28 -25.09 8.83
C LYS A 77 14.56 -23.94 9.80
N LYS A 78 15.31 -22.93 9.35
CA LYS A 78 15.62 -21.74 10.17
C LYS A 78 14.37 -20.92 10.49
N ILE A 79 13.51 -20.72 9.49
CA ILE A 79 12.24 -20.00 9.63
C ILE A 79 11.32 -20.71 10.61
N ASP A 80 11.16 -22.02 10.47
CA ASP A 80 10.29 -22.82 11.34
C ASP A 80 10.80 -22.85 12.79
N THR A 81 12.12 -22.80 12.99
CA THR A 81 12.74 -22.71 14.32
C THR A 81 12.48 -21.35 14.96
N LEU A 82 12.67 -20.25 14.21
CA LEU A 82 12.33 -18.90 14.68
C LEU A 82 10.84 -18.81 15.08
N ILE A 83 9.95 -19.31 14.22
CA ILE A 83 8.52 -19.35 14.48
C ILE A 83 8.21 -20.20 15.72
N LYS A 84 8.85 -21.37 15.91
CA LYS A 84 8.68 -22.19 17.12
C LYS A 84 9.09 -21.44 18.39
N ASN A 85 10.23 -20.78 18.37
CA ASN A 85 10.75 -20.03 19.53
C ASN A 85 9.84 -18.85 19.87
N PHE A 86 9.28 -18.17 18.87
CA PHE A 86 8.35 -17.06 19.08
C PHE A 86 7.11 -17.47 19.88
N PHE A 87 6.63 -18.69 19.69
CA PHE A 87 5.40 -19.18 20.29
C PHE A 87 5.54 -19.63 21.76
N GLY A 88 6.71 -20.10 22.19
CA GLY A 88 6.98 -20.52 23.57
C GLY A 88 5.89 -21.41 24.19
N LYS A 89 5.63 -21.19 25.49
CA LYS A 89 4.47 -21.75 26.24
C LYS A 89 3.31 -20.76 26.35
N ASP A 90 3.34 -19.67 25.59
CA ASP A 90 2.43 -18.54 25.77
C ASP A 90 1.03 -18.83 25.23
N GLY A 91 0.04 -18.22 25.89
CA GLY A 91 -1.34 -18.17 25.42
C GLY A 91 -1.50 -17.29 24.18
N LEU A 92 -2.62 -17.47 23.46
CA LEU A 92 -2.90 -16.74 22.21
C LEU A 92 -2.80 -15.21 22.37
N ASP A 93 -3.41 -14.63 23.39
CA ASP A 93 -3.42 -13.17 23.60
C ASP A 93 -2.02 -12.59 23.75
N THR A 94 -1.15 -13.28 24.51
CA THR A 94 0.25 -12.89 24.69
C THR A 94 0.99 -12.95 23.37
N ILE A 95 0.76 -14.00 22.58
CA ILE A 95 1.38 -14.15 21.27
C ILE A 95 0.89 -13.09 20.29
N LEU A 96 -0.42 -12.80 20.24
CA LEU A 96 -0.96 -11.75 19.36
C LEU A 96 -0.41 -10.37 19.76
N LYS A 97 -0.26 -10.10 21.07
CA LYS A 97 0.43 -8.89 21.54
C LYS A 97 1.88 -8.83 21.06
N LYS A 98 2.64 -9.94 21.18
CA LYS A 98 4.01 -10.02 20.66
C LYS A 98 4.05 -9.78 19.15
N ILE A 99 3.17 -10.41 18.37
CA ILE A 99 3.08 -10.20 16.92
C ILE A 99 2.81 -8.72 16.61
N GLY A 100 1.88 -8.10 17.33
CA GLY A 100 1.53 -6.69 17.16
C GLY A 100 2.66 -5.73 17.52
N MET A 101 3.61 -6.13 18.38
CA MET A 101 4.72 -5.28 18.83
C MET A 101 6.05 -5.57 18.11
N GLU A 102 6.16 -6.72 17.46
CA GLU A 102 7.40 -7.18 16.83
C GLU A 102 7.73 -6.31 15.61
N SER A 103 8.88 -5.63 15.66
CA SER A 103 9.33 -4.73 14.59
C SER A 103 9.78 -5.50 13.34
N THR A 104 10.28 -6.74 13.50
CA THR A 104 10.70 -7.58 12.36
C THR A 104 9.56 -7.98 11.43
N PHE A 105 8.31 -7.82 11.85
CA PHE A 105 7.13 -8.08 11.01
C PHE A 105 6.71 -6.87 10.17
N ARG A 106 7.62 -5.90 10.01
CA ARG A 106 7.42 -4.69 9.20
C ARG A 106 8.70 -4.40 8.43
N PRO A 107 8.61 -3.94 7.17
CA PRO A 107 9.79 -3.55 6.42
C PRO A 107 10.51 -2.37 7.07
N SER A 108 11.83 -2.48 7.18
CA SER A 108 12.67 -1.41 7.73
C SER A 108 12.95 -0.35 6.68
N CYS A 109 12.51 0.88 6.92
CA CYS A 109 12.71 2.00 6.00
C CYS A 109 14.19 2.28 5.78
N GLU A 110 14.99 2.20 6.85
CA GLU A 110 16.41 2.57 6.81
C GLU A 110 17.23 1.53 6.06
N LYS A 111 16.94 0.24 6.31
CA LYS A 111 17.57 -0.86 5.58
C LYS A 111 17.33 -0.74 4.07
N ILE A 112 16.10 -0.41 3.67
CA ILE A 112 15.72 -0.33 2.26
C ILE A 112 16.28 0.93 1.60
N LYS A 113 16.26 2.08 2.30
CA LYS A 113 16.93 3.31 1.83
C LYS A 113 18.45 3.15 1.70
N GLY A 114 19.07 2.31 2.52
CA GLY A 114 20.50 1.99 2.44
C GLY A 114 20.87 1.04 1.29
N MET A 115 19.90 0.46 0.57
CA MET A 115 20.19 -0.39 -0.57
C MET A 115 20.71 0.44 -1.74
N LYS A 116 21.77 -0.04 -2.39
CA LYS A 116 22.33 0.63 -3.57
C LYS A 116 21.34 0.59 -4.72
N VAL A 117 21.05 1.76 -5.27
CA VAL A 117 20.26 1.91 -6.50
C VAL A 117 21.10 1.41 -7.69
N PRO A 118 20.60 0.51 -8.55
CA PRO A 118 21.37 -0.01 -9.68
C PRO A 118 21.76 1.08 -10.68
N VAL A 119 22.99 1.04 -11.20
CA VAL A 119 23.50 2.07 -12.14
C VAL A 119 22.61 2.27 -13.36
N PHE A 120 21.98 1.20 -13.87
CA PHE A 120 21.11 1.29 -15.04
C PHE A 120 19.91 2.22 -14.86
N THR A 121 19.44 2.46 -13.62
CA THR A 121 18.32 3.39 -13.36
C THR A 121 18.70 4.86 -13.57
N PHE A 122 20.00 5.15 -13.67
CA PHE A 122 20.54 6.47 -14.03
C PHE A 122 20.90 6.58 -15.52
N LEU A 123 21.05 5.46 -16.22
CA LEU A 123 21.38 5.43 -17.65
C LEU A 123 20.14 5.51 -18.55
N ALA A 124 18.97 5.18 -18.02
CA ALA A 124 17.70 5.22 -18.76
C ALA A 124 16.62 5.93 -17.94
N SER A 125 15.77 6.71 -18.63
CA SER A 125 14.57 7.26 -18.03
C SER A 125 13.61 6.13 -17.65
N THR A 126 13.14 6.14 -16.41
CA THR A 126 12.17 5.17 -15.92
C THR A 126 10.80 5.82 -15.80
N SER A 127 9.74 5.03 -15.98
CA SER A 127 8.38 5.46 -15.66
C SER A 127 7.53 4.27 -15.30
N VAL A 128 6.79 4.36 -14.20
CA VAL A 128 5.80 3.36 -13.82
C VAL A 128 4.48 3.64 -14.55
N VAL A 129 3.92 2.60 -15.16
CA VAL A 129 2.63 2.60 -15.86
C VAL A 129 1.70 1.62 -15.17
N SER A 130 0.48 2.04 -14.86
CA SER A 130 -0.54 1.21 -14.22
C SER A 130 -1.19 0.23 -15.20
N GLU A 131 -2.00 -0.69 -14.69
CA GLU A 131 -2.65 -1.72 -15.49
C GLU A 131 -3.63 -1.16 -16.54
N ASP A 132 -4.22 0.00 -16.28
CA ASP A 132 -5.08 0.75 -17.19
C ASP A 132 -4.31 1.69 -18.14
N GLY A 133 -2.97 1.66 -18.11
CA GLY A 133 -2.11 2.40 -19.05
C GLY A 133 -1.80 3.84 -18.63
N HIS A 134 -2.18 4.26 -17.42
CA HIS A 134 -1.85 5.59 -16.89
C HIS A 134 -0.42 5.66 -16.35
N VAL A 135 0.23 6.81 -16.49
CA VAL A 135 1.54 7.06 -15.86
C VAL A 135 1.32 7.34 -14.37
N VAL A 136 2.00 6.59 -13.51
CA VAL A 136 1.84 6.66 -12.06
C VAL A 136 2.64 7.82 -11.47
N LYS A 137 2.01 8.58 -10.55
CA LYS A 137 2.67 9.69 -9.85
C LYS A 137 3.92 9.20 -9.10
N GLY A 138 5.02 9.91 -9.28
CA GLY A 138 6.32 9.54 -8.70
C GLY A 138 7.08 8.47 -9.47
N GLY A 139 6.47 7.86 -10.50
CA GLY A 139 7.11 6.79 -11.28
C GLY A 139 8.27 7.24 -12.15
N GLU A 140 8.43 8.55 -12.42
CA GLU A 140 9.60 9.10 -13.14
C GLU A 140 10.81 9.33 -12.24
N ASP A 141 10.63 9.24 -10.92
CA ASP A 141 11.70 9.39 -9.95
C ASP A 141 12.31 8.01 -9.69
N SER A 142 13.44 7.74 -10.34
CA SER A 142 14.11 6.44 -10.30
C SER A 142 14.42 5.97 -8.87
N GLU A 143 14.78 6.88 -7.96
CA GLU A 143 15.07 6.53 -6.57
C GLU A 143 13.80 6.16 -5.81
N LYS A 144 12.71 6.92 -5.97
CA LYS A 144 11.42 6.59 -5.36
C LYS A 144 10.84 5.30 -5.91
N MET A 145 10.92 5.09 -7.22
CA MET A 145 10.49 3.85 -7.86
C MET A 145 11.27 2.66 -7.28
N TRP A 146 12.60 2.76 -7.23
CA TRP A 146 13.45 1.70 -6.68
C TRP A 146 13.12 1.41 -5.22
N PHE A 147 13.02 2.45 -4.39
CA PHE A 147 12.63 2.33 -2.99
C PHE A 147 11.28 1.60 -2.85
N SER A 148 10.26 2.04 -3.60
CA SER A 148 8.92 1.47 -3.53
C SER A 148 8.87 0.00 -4.00
N GLN A 149 9.64 -0.33 -5.04
CA GLN A 149 9.78 -1.71 -5.52
C GLN A 149 10.45 -2.61 -4.47
N MET A 150 11.59 -2.17 -3.91
CA MET A 150 12.28 -2.91 -2.86
C MET A 150 11.45 -3.02 -1.59
N TYR A 151 10.68 -1.99 -1.25
CA TYR A 151 9.74 -1.99 -0.13
C TYR A 151 8.63 -3.02 -0.33
N SER A 152 8.05 -3.10 -1.54
CA SER A 152 7.03 -4.08 -1.88
C SER A 152 7.57 -5.52 -1.77
N LEU A 153 8.78 -5.76 -2.27
CA LEU A 153 9.43 -7.07 -2.14
C LEU A 153 9.67 -7.45 -0.67
N ASP A 154 10.22 -6.55 0.13
CA ASP A 154 10.48 -6.80 1.56
C ASP A 154 9.16 -7.04 2.32
N GLN A 155 8.10 -6.26 2.03
CA GLN A 155 6.76 -6.47 2.55
C GLN A 155 6.22 -7.87 2.20
N ASP A 156 6.34 -8.30 0.95
CA ASP A 156 5.91 -9.63 0.51
C ASP A 156 6.71 -10.75 1.19
N PHE A 157 8.02 -10.57 1.35
CA PHE A 157 8.86 -11.53 2.07
C PHE A 157 8.47 -11.62 3.54
N VAL A 158 8.27 -10.48 4.21
CA VAL A 158 7.84 -10.43 5.61
C VAL A 158 6.51 -11.16 5.79
N MET A 159 5.55 -10.92 4.88
CA MET A 159 4.26 -11.61 4.91
C MET A 159 4.41 -13.12 4.71
N ALA A 160 5.08 -13.53 3.64
CA ALA A 160 5.18 -14.95 3.27
C ALA A 160 6.01 -15.78 4.26
N ILE A 161 7.09 -15.20 4.82
CA ILE A 161 8.03 -15.91 5.68
C ILE A 161 7.58 -15.91 7.13
N TYR A 162 7.06 -14.78 7.64
CA TYR A 162 6.73 -14.64 9.05
C TYR A 162 5.23 -14.64 9.27
N VAL A 163 4.53 -13.60 8.82
CA VAL A 163 3.16 -13.31 9.26
C VAL A 163 2.20 -14.43 8.85
N GLU A 164 2.17 -14.83 7.59
CA GLU A 164 1.27 -15.88 7.08
C GLU A 164 1.54 -17.22 7.78
N LYS A 165 2.80 -17.63 7.89
CA LYS A 165 3.15 -18.90 8.56
C LYS A 165 2.75 -18.90 10.03
N MET A 166 2.92 -17.77 10.72
CA MET A 166 2.50 -17.64 12.11
C MET A 166 0.99 -17.71 12.26
N PHE A 167 0.24 -17.02 11.40
CA PHE A 167 -1.21 -17.09 11.38
C PHE A 167 -1.70 -18.51 11.13
N LEU A 168 -1.17 -19.19 10.10
CA LEU A 168 -1.53 -20.57 9.78
C LEU A 168 -1.23 -21.51 10.96
N LYS A 169 -0.08 -21.37 11.62
CA LYS A 169 0.27 -22.16 12.80
C LYS A 169 -0.62 -21.85 14.00
N LEU A 170 -1.05 -20.61 14.19
CA LEU A 170 -2.01 -20.27 15.24
C LEU A 170 -3.41 -20.81 14.92
N MET A 171 -3.81 -20.80 13.65
CA MET A 171 -5.11 -21.34 13.20
C MET A 171 -5.20 -22.86 13.34
N SER A 172 -4.07 -23.57 13.31
CA SER A 172 -4.01 -25.03 13.47
C SER A 172 -3.94 -25.51 14.93
N ARG A 173 -3.75 -24.59 15.89
CA ARG A 173 -3.84 -24.91 17.33
C ARG A 173 -5.27 -25.33 17.73
N LYS A 174 -5.42 -25.86 18.93
CA LYS A 174 -6.71 -26.30 19.50
C LYS A 174 -7.16 -25.41 20.66
N GLY A 175 -8.46 -25.44 20.94
CA GLY A 175 -9.08 -24.78 22.10
C GLY A 175 -8.89 -23.26 22.12
N VAL A 176 -8.70 -22.72 23.33
CA VAL A 176 -8.51 -21.28 23.58
C VAL A 176 -7.26 -20.70 22.92
N ASN A 177 -6.29 -21.55 22.57
CA ASN A 177 -5.04 -21.14 21.93
C ASN A 177 -5.12 -21.08 20.40
N ARG A 178 -6.27 -21.44 19.80
CA ARG A 178 -6.50 -21.39 18.36
C ARG A 178 -6.82 -19.97 17.90
N LEU A 179 -6.14 -19.48 16.87
CA LEU A 179 -6.57 -18.28 16.16
C LEU A 179 -7.80 -18.63 15.31
N ASN A 180 -8.96 -18.17 15.76
CA ASN A 180 -10.25 -18.26 15.08
C ASN A 180 -11.01 -16.95 15.27
N SER A 181 -12.16 -16.81 14.60
CA SER A 181 -12.97 -15.59 14.66
C SER A 181 -13.30 -15.18 16.10
N LYS A 182 -13.87 -16.10 16.90
CA LYS A 182 -14.23 -15.85 18.31
C LYS A 182 -13.04 -15.36 19.13
N ASN A 183 -11.92 -16.08 19.08
CA ASN A 183 -10.77 -15.76 19.92
C ASN A 183 -10.08 -14.45 19.50
N LEU A 184 -10.01 -14.15 18.19
CA LEU A 184 -9.46 -12.88 17.72
C LEU A 184 -10.38 -11.70 18.08
N ILE A 185 -11.69 -11.85 17.89
CA ILE A 185 -12.67 -10.82 18.30
C ILE A 185 -12.54 -10.54 19.79
N ASN A 186 -12.51 -11.58 20.64
CA ASN A 186 -12.34 -11.43 22.08
C ASN A 186 -11.04 -10.69 22.42
N TYR A 187 -9.92 -11.02 21.76
CA TYR A 187 -8.65 -10.32 21.96
C TYR A 187 -8.75 -8.82 21.62
N LEU A 188 -9.37 -8.48 20.48
CA LEU A 188 -9.55 -7.11 20.04
C LEU A 188 -10.50 -6.35 20.96
N GLU A 189 -11.61 -6.95 21.39
CA GLU A 189 -12.57 -6.37 22.34
C GLU A 189 -11.90 -6.06 23.69
N ASN A 190 -11.16 -7.04 24.22
CA ASN A 190 -10.43 -6.92 25.49
C ASN A 190 -9.31 -5.87 25.45
N SER A 191 -8.90 -5.40 24.27
CA SER A 191 -7.95 -4.29 24.18
C SER A 191 -8.54 -2.95 24.63
N LYS A 192 -9.88 -2.80 24.61
CA LYS A 192 -10.60 -1.54 24.89
C LYS A 192 -10.13 -0.36 24.03
N VAL A 193 -9.53 -0.66 22.88
CA VAL A 193 -8.97 0.34 21.95
C VAL A 193 -10.03 0.84 20.98
N PHE A 194 -10.87 -0.06 20.49
CA PHE A 194 -11.89 0.18 19.48
C PHE A 194 -13.17 0.73 20.13
N ASN A 195 -13.80 1.72 19.49
CA ASN A 195 -15.13 2.19 19.90
C ASN A 195 -16.21 1.17 19.45
N ASP A 196 -17.36 1.14 20.14
CA ASP A 196 -18.40 0.14 19.91
C ASP A 196 -18.97 0.20 18.48
N LYS A 197 -19.12 1.42 17.94
CA LYS A 197 -19.65 1.66 16.60
C LYS A 197 -18.79 0.97 15.53
N ASN A 198 -17.50 1.27 15.48
CA ASN A 198 -16.57 0.65 14.54
C ASN A 198 -16.37 -0.84 14.86
N PHE A 199 -16.35 -1.22 16.15
CA PHE A 199 -16.07 -2.59 16.56
C PHE A 199 -17.10 -3.59 16.04
N SER A 200 -18.39 -3.23 16.02
CA SER A 200 -19.45 -4.06 15.43
C SER A 200 -19.21 -4.41 13.95
N ILE A 201 -18.70 -3.45 13.18
CA ILE A 201 -18.37 -3.62 11.75
C ILE A 201 -17.07 -4.42 11.60
N ILE A 202 -16.05 -4.12 12.42
CA ILE A 202 -14.77 -4.84 12.41
C ILE A 202 -14.99 -6.32 12.71
N LYS A 203 -15.85 -6.65 13.67
CA LYS A 203 -16.26 -8.02 13.99
C LYS A 203 -16.72 -8.78 12.74
N ARG A 204 -17.56 -8.14 11.92
CA ARG A 204 -18.04 -8.72 10.65
C ARG A 204 -16.88 -8.99 9.68
N GLY A 205 -15.95 -8.05 9.53
CA GLY A 205 -14.77 -8.22 8.68
C GLY A 205 -13.88 -9.39 9.12
N ILE A 206 -13.70 -9.56 10.42
CA ILE A 206 -12.96 -10.69 11.02
C ILE A 206 -13.71 -12.01 10.82
N GLU A 207 -15.03 -12.06 11.00
CA GLU A 207 -15.83 -13.25 10.70
C GLU A 207 -15.67 -13.68 9.23
N ARG A 208 -15.74 -12.73 8.29
CA ARG A 208 -15.55 -12.99 6.85
C ARG A 208 -14.14 -13.52 6.54
N TYR A 209 -13.13 -13.03 7.25
CA TYR A 209 -11.74 -13.48 7.08
C TYR A 209 -11.59 -14.97 7.37
N PHE A 210 -12.14 -15.43 8.50
CA PHE A 210 -12.10 -16.86 8.85
C PHE A 210 -13.03 -17.72 7.99
N ALA A 211 -14.06 -17.11 7.37
CA ALA A 211 -14.89 -17.75 6.36
C ALA A 211 -14.22 -17.79 4.96
N ARG A 212 -12.99 -17.28 4.82
CA ARG A 212 -12.25 -17.15 3.55
C ARG A 212 -12.93 -16.26 2.50
N ASP A 213 -13.83 -15.39 2.95
CA ASP A 213 -14.46 -14.36 2.12
C ASP A 213 -13.60 -13.09 2.19
N TYR A 214 -12.48 -13.11 1.46
CA TYR A 214 -11.51 -12.04 1.48
C TYR A 214 -12.00 -10.77 0.78
N VAL A 215 -12.92 -10.90 -0.19
CA VAL A 215 -13.59 -9.74 -0.79
C VAL A 215 -14.29 -8.94 0.31
N SER A 216 -15.17 -9.58 1.09
CA SER A 216 -15.85 -8.89 2.17
C SER A 216 -14.89 -8.45 3.27
N THR A 217 -13.87 -9.23 3.63
CA THR A 217 -12.87 -8.81 4.62
C THR A 217 -12.21 -7.50 4.21
N MET A 218 -11.74 -7.39 2.97
CA MET A 218 -11.03 -6.20 2.49
C MET A 218 -11.96 -4.99 2.44
N HIS A 219 -13.16 -5.15 1.87
CA HIS A 219 -14.14 -4.06 1.75
C HIS A 219 -14.73 -3.61 3.09
N ILE A 220 -14.68 -4.45 4.12
CA ILE A 220 -15.09 -4.08 5.48
C ILE A 220 -13.93 -3.45 6.25
N LEU A 221 -12.77 -4.12 6.31
CA LEU A 221 -11.69 -3.72 7.20
C LEU A 221 -10.91 -2.50 6.70
N ILE A 222 -10.71 -2.33 5.39
CA ILE A 222 -9.94 -1.20 4.86
C ILE A 222 -10.61 0.15 5.18
N PRO A 223 -11.92 0.36 4.92
CA PRO A 223 -12.57 1.63 5.25
C PRO A 223 -12.64 1.91 6.75
N GLN A 224 -12.74 0.86 7.58
CA GLN A 224 -12.81 1.03 9.04
C GLN A 224 -11.46 1.39 9.66
N PHE A 225 -10.35 1.02 9.02
CA PHE A 225 -9.00 1.21 9.57
C PHE A 225 -8.71 2.69 9.87
N GLU A 226 -9.06 3.60 8.97
CA GLU A 226 -8.79 5.03 9.11
C GLU A 226 -9.40 5.63 10.38
N SER A 227 -10.69 5.39 10.61
CA SER A 227 -11.38 5.94 11.79
C SER A 227 -10.73 5.46 13.08
N VAL A 228 -10.41 4.18 13.15
CA VAL A 228 -9.78 3.55 14.31
C VAL A 228 -8.36 4.07 14.52
N PHE A 229 -7.55 4.15 13.47
CA PHE A 229 -6.18 4.65 13.56
C PHE A 229 -6.14 6.09 14.08
N LEU A 230 -7.04 6.94 13.61
CA LEU A 230 -7.16 8.31 14.08
C LEU A 230 -7.66 8.40 15.53
N ASP A 231 -8.65 7.60 15.92
CA ASP A 231 -9.13 7.57 17.32
C ASP A 231 -8.00 7.17 18.28
N ILE A 232 -7.15 6.22 17.88
CA ILE A 232 -5.99 5.82 18.68
C ILE A 232 -4.94 6.92 18.67
N SER A 233 -4.70 7.56 17.53
CA SER A 233 -3.78 8.70 17.43
C SER A 233 -4.19 9.83 18.37
N GLN A 234 -5.49 10.11 18.48
CA GLN A 234 -6.03 11.08 19.43
C GLN A 234 -5.76 10.68 20.89
N LYS A 235 -5.95 9.40 21.24
CA LYS A 235 -5.59 8.85 22.55
C LYS A 235 -4.07 8.93 22.84
N LEU A 236 -3.25 8.99 21.81
CA LEU A 236 -1.79 9.20 21.89
C LEU A 236 -1.41 10.70 21.88
N GLY A 237 -2.38 11.62 21.96
CA GLY A 237 -2.14 13.05 22.05
C GLY A 237 -1.99 13.77 20.70
N ILE A 238 -2.28 13.11 19.58
CA ILE A 238 -2.27 13.76 18.25
C ILE A 238 -3.58 14.52 18.06
N ASP A 239 -3.48 15.82 17.77
CA ASP A 239 -4.64 16.61 17.35
C ASP A 239 -5.15 16.13 15.97
N ILE A 240 -6.37 15.62 15.97
CA ILE A 240 -7.09 15.14 14.78
C ILE A 240 -8.29 16.02 14.40
N THR A 241 -8.44 17.20 15.00
CA THR A 241 -9.53 18.13 14.68
C THR A 241 -9.10 19.06 13.56
N LYS A 242 -9.87 19.08 12.47
CA LYS A 242 -9.72 20.07 11.41
C LYS A 242 -10.70 21.19 11.66
N ILE A 243 -10.23 22.43 11.58
CA ILE A 243 -11.04 23.63 11.65
C ILE A 243 -11.27 24.11 10.21
N ASN A 244 -12.50 24.50 9.91
CA ASN A 244 -12.84 25.24 8.70
C ASN A 244 -13.41 26.59 9.14
N ASP A 245 -12.88 27.66 8.57
CA ASP A 245 -13.17 29.05 8.93
C ASP A 245 -13.49 29.92 7.71
N THR A 246 -13.84 29.29 6.57
CA THR A 246 -14.12 30.03 5.31
C THR A 246 -15.40 30.86 5.36
N GLU A 247 -16.46 30.38 6.02
CA GLU A 247 -17.74 31.10 6.16
C GLU A 247 -18.15 31.20 7.64
N ASP A 248 -18.07 30.10 8.38
CA ASP A 248 -18.29 29.98 9.82
C ASP A 248 -17.24 29.05 10.45
N ILE A 249 -17.03 29.16 11.77
CA ILE A 249 -16.12 28.24 12.49
C ILE A 249 -16.84 26.90 12.64
N SER A 250 -16.42 25.92 11.84
CA SER A 250 -16.84 24.54 11.96
C SER A 250 -15.65 23.63 12.23
N THR A 251 -15.92 22.48 12.85
CA THR A 251 -14.89 21.47 13.13
C THR A 251 -15.30 20.11 12.60
N GLU A 252 -14.33 19.38 12.07
CA GLU A 252 -14.51 18.02 11.58
C GLU A 252 -13.32 17.15 11.98
N LYS A 253 -13.51 15.83 11.96
CA LYS A 253 -12.41 14.89 12.15
C LYS A 253 -11.52 14.91 10.90
N LYS A 254 -10.20 15.03 11.07
CA LYS A 254 -9.23 14.95 9.96
C LYS A 254 -9.41 13.64 9.19
N THR A 255 -9.32 13.71 7.88
CA THR A 255 -9.16 12.54 7.00
C THR A 255 -7.70 12.13 6.99
N LEU A 256 -7.44 10.83 7.12
CA LEU A 256 -6.09 10.30 7.05
C LEU A 256 -5.56 10.42 5.62
N SER A 257 -4.37 10.97 5.48
CA SER A 257 -3.68 11.16 4.20
C SER A 257 -2.25 10.63 4.27
N GLN A 258 -1.61 10.45 3.11
CA GLN A 258 -0.21 10.02 3.05
C GLN A 258 0.74 10.95 3.82
N TRP A 259 0.42 12.24 3.89
CA TRP A 259 1.26 13.26 4.52
C TRP A 259 1.33 13.10 6.04
N ASN A 260 0.26 12.60 6.65
CA ASN A 260 0.24 12.37 8.09
C ASN A 260 1.34 11.39 8.53
N PHE A 261 1.73 10.44 7.68
CA PHE A 261 2.80 9.48 7.95
C PHE A 261 4.22 10.04 7.82
N GLU A 262 4.36 11.28 7.35
CA GLU A 262 5.63 12.01 7.27
C GLU A 262 5.78 13.02 8.40
N GLU A 263 4.70 13.33 9.12
CA GLU A 263 4.71 14.28 10.23
C GLU A 263 5.39 13.70 11.47
N GLU A 264 6.23 14.50 12.14
CA GLU A 264 6.98 14.10 13.32
C GLU A 264 6.09 13.54 14.44
N ARG A 265 4.92 14.15 14.67
CA ARG A 265 3.98 13.69 15.71
C ARG A 265 3.46 12.26 15.48
N PHE A 266 3.20 11.88 14.23
CA PHE A 266 2.77 10.53 13.90
C PHE A 266 3.96 9.57 13.99
N ILE A 267 5.13 9.96 13.47
CA ILE A 267 6.35 9.14 13.55
C ILE A 267 6.74 8.87 15.01
N LYS A 268 6.62 9.87 15.89
CA LYS A 268 6.91 9.74 17.33
C LYS A 268 5.92 8.80 18.03
N ALA A 269 4.64 8.85 17.66
CA ALA A 269 3.60 8.02 18.29
C ALA A 269 3.60 6.57 17.78
N TRP A 270 3.83 6.38 16.48
CA TRP A 270 3.60 5.09 15.79
C TRP A 270 4.87 4.39 15.33
N GLY A 271 6.00 5.11 15.30
CA GLY A 271 7.26 4.63 14.74
C GLY A 271 7.31 4.76 13.21
N LYS A 272 8.51 5.08 12.71
CA LYS A 272 8.79 5.34 11.29
C LYS A 272 8.42 4.16 10.38
N ASP A 273 8.77 2.93 10.77
CA ASP A 273 8.52 1.74 9.95
C ASP A 273 7.03 1.42 9.83
N LEU A 274 6.25 1.58 10.90
CA LEU A 274 4.79 1.42 10.82
C LEU A 274 4.15 2.52 9.97
N CYS A 275 4.55 3.77 10.17
CA CYS A 275 4.05 4.88 9.36
C CYS A 275 4.29 4.64 7.87
N GLN A 276 5.50 4.22 7.50
CA GLN A 276 5.81 3.90 6.11
C GLN A 276 5.03 2.68 5.61
N GLN A 277 4.85 1.65 6.43
CA GLN A 277 4.10 0.45 6.03
C GLN A 277 2.64 0.79 5.75
N ILE A 278 1.98 1.56 6.62
CA ILE A 278 0.61 2.01 6.41
C ILE A 278 0.52 2.93 5.19
N LYS A 279 1.46 3.88 5.04
CA LYS A 279 1.52 4.74 3.85
C LYS A 279 1.62 3.92 2.57
N HIS A 280 2.55 2.97 2.51
CA HIS A 280 2.80 2.11 1.34
C HIS A 280 1.59 1.25 1.00
N VAL A 281 0.93 0.68 2.01
CA VAL A 281 -0.20 -0.24 1.81
C VAL A 281 -1.48 0.51 1.42
N PHE A 282 -1.79 1.64 2.05
CA PHE A 282 -3.08 2.29 1.86
C PHE A 282 -3.05 3.45 0.85
N PHE A 283 -1.94 4.18 0.73
CA PHE A 283 -1.95 5.50 0.06
C PHE A 283 -0.96 5.65 -1.10
N ASP A 284 0.22 5.05 -1.01
CA ASP A 284 1.30 5.30 -1.97
C ASP A 284 0.89 4.85 -3.38
N PRO A 285 0.88 5.76 -4.38
CA PRO A 285 0.58 5.39 -5.77
C PRO A 285 1.52 4.33 -6.36
N LEU A 286 2.76 4.27 -5.88
CA LEU A 286 3.75 3.26 -6.26
C LEU A 286 3.68 1.99 -5.39
N GLY A 287 2.95 2.07 -4.27
CA GLY A 287 2.68 0.95 -3.37
C GLY A 287 1.37 0.24 -3.69
N PHE A 288 0.74 -0.36 -2.67
CA PHE A 288 -0.44 -1.22 -2.88
C PHE A 288 -1.71 -0.40 -3.06
N LYS A 289 -1.74 0.84 -2.53
CA LYS A 289 -2.84 1.82 -2.65
C LYS A 289 -4.23 1.24 -2.34
N LEU A 290 -4.33 0.31 -1.39
CA LEU A 290 -5.53 -0.48 -1.13
C LEU A 290 -6.75 0.36 -0.73
N ARG A 291 -6.54 1.46 0.01
CA ARG A 291 -7.64 2.39 0.38
C ARG A 291 -8.28 2.98 -0.87
N HIS A 292 -7.45 3.43 -1.81
CA HIS A 292 -7.90 4.00 -3.07
C HIS A 292 -8.61 2.95 -3.92
N LYS A 293 -7.99 1.79 -4.11
CA LYS A 293 -8.59 0.71 -4.91
C LYS A 293 -9.95 0.26 -4.40
N VAL A 294 -10.10 0.06 -3.08
CA VAL A 294 -11.39 -0.30 -2.48
C VAL A 294 -12.42 0.82 -2.63
N ALA A 295 -12.05 2.07 -2.36
CA ALA A 295 -12.99 3.19 -2.41
C ALA A 295 -13.48 3.53 -3.82
N HIS A 296 -12.66 3.30 -4.84
CA HIS A 296 -12.98 3.61 -6.23
C HIS A 296 -13.40 2.38 -7.06
N GLY A 297 -13.46 1.20 -6.45
CA GLY A 297 -13.84 -0.04 -7.15
C GLY A 297 -12.78 -0.55 -8.13
N GLU A 298 -11.51 -0.19 -7.92
CA GLU A 298 -10.37 -0.61 -8.75
C GLU A 298 -9.64 -1.84 -8.17
N ILE A 299 -10.08 -2.37 -7.03
CA ILE A 299 -9.45 -3.56 -6.43
C ILE A 299 -9.75 -4.80 -7.28
N ASP A 300 -8.71 -5.53 -7.67
CA ASP A 300 -8.88 -6.76 -8.43
C ASP A 300 -9.20 -7.95 -7.51
N ILE A 301 -9.91 -8.95 -8.04
CA ILE A 301 -10.28 -10.16 -7.30
C ILE A 301 -9.04 -10.93 -6.81
N ASN A 302 -7.94 -10.90 -7.56
CA ASN A 302 -6.68 -11.54 -7.18
C ASN A 302 -5.99 -10.81 -6.02
N GLU A 303 -6.29 -9.53 -5.80
CA GLU A 303 -5.82 -8.77 -4.63
C GLU A 303 -6.64 -9.06 -3.38
N CYS A 304 -7.88 -9.54 -3.55
CA CYS A 304 -8.73 -10.05 -2.47
C CYS A 304 -8.32 -11.48 -2.08
N ASN A 305 -7.10 -11.63 -1.57
CA ASN A 305 -6.48 -12.92 -1.25
C ASN A 305 -6.13 -13.06 0.24
N PHE A 306 -5.67 -14.26 0.63
CA PHE A 306 -5.28 -14.56 2.02
C PHE A 306 -4.18 -13.63 2.54
N ARG A 307 -3.17 -13.31 1.72
CA ARG A 307 -2.05 -12.45 2.13
C ARG A 307 -2.54 -11.05 2.50
N ASN A 308 -3.26 -10.39 1.60
CA ASN A 308 -3.73 -9.02 1.82
C ASN A 308 -4.76 -8.96 2.95
N ALA A 309 -5.65 -9.95 3.04
CA ALA A 309 -6.60 -10.04 4.16
C ALA A 309 -5.90 -10.32 5.50
N THR A 310 -4.83 -11.11 5.50
CA THR A 310 -3.96 -11.34 6.67
C THR A 310 -3.25 -10.06 7.07
N LEU A 311 -2.69 -9.30 6.11
CA LEU A 311 -2.04 -8.02 6.36
C LEU A 311 -3.01 -7.02 7.01
N MET A 312 -4.24 -6.94 6.49
CA MET A 312 -5.29 -6.12 7.10
C MET A 312 -5.61 -6.58 8.52
N THR A 313 -5.78 -7.88 8.74
CA THR A 313 -6.04 -8.44 10.07
C THR A 313 -4.86 -8.18 11.03
N TYR A 314 -3.63 -8.28 10.53
CA TYR A 314 -2.41 -7.97 11.26
C TYR A 314 -2.39 -6.51 11.73
N PHE A 315 -2.78 -5.56 10.89
CA PHE A 315 -2.86 -4.15 11.32
C PHE A 315 -3.82 -3.95 12.50
N TYR A 316 -4.97 -4.63 12.54
CA TYR A 316 -5.86 -4.56 13.71
C TYR A 316 -5.22 -5.13 14.98
N ILE A 317 -4.41 -6.18 14.87
CA ILE A 317 -3.62 -6.72 15.98
C ILE A 317 -2.57 -5.71 16.45
N VAL A 318 -1.88 -5.04 15.53
CA VAL A 318 -0.93 -3.96 15.83
C VAL A 318 -1.63 -2.86 16.63
N LEU A 319 -2.76 -2.36 16.16
CA LEU A 319 -3.53 -1.31 16.84
C LEU A 319 -3.96 -1.72 18.25
N ALA A 320 -4.43 -2.96 18.42
CA ALA A 320 -4.82 -3.50 19.73
C ALA A 320 -3.65 -3.66 20.70
N SER A 321 -2.42 -3.80 20.20
CA SER A 321 -1.22 -4.04 21.01
C SER A 321 -0.59 -2.78 21.62
N ILE A 322 -0.79 -1.62 20.97
CA ILE A 322 -0.06 -0.37 21.27
C ILE A 322 -0.54 0.31 22.57
N LEU A 323 -1.84 0.37 22.84
CA LEU A 323 -2.35 1.08 24.03
C LEU A 323 -2.31 0.28 25.34
N LYS A 324 -1.98 -1.02 25.31
CA LYS A 324 -1.81 -1.84 26.53
C LYS A 324 -0.53 -1.49 27.34
N VAL A 325 0.20 -0.44 26.95
CA VAL A 325 1.45 0.02 27.60
C VAL A 325 1.24 1.31 28.41
N ASN A 326 0.20 2.11 28.11
CA ASN A 326 -0.02 3.41 28.75
C ASN A 326 -1.04 3.34 29.90
N LYS A 327 -1.17 2.17 30.53
CA LYS A 327 -1.98 1.95 31.75
C LYS A 327 -1.14 1.34 32.84
#